data_AF-A0A851ZHS1-F1
#
_entry.id   AF-A0A851ZHS1-F1
#
_cell.length_a   1.000
_cell.length_b   1.000
_cell.length_c   1.000
_cell.angle_alpha   90.00
_cell.angle_beta   90.00
_cell.angle_gamma   90.00
#
_symmetry.space_group_name_H-M   'P 1'
#
loop_
_entity.id
_entity.type
_entity.pdbx_description
1 polymer ?
#
loop_
_entity_poly.entity_id
_entity_poly.type
_entity_poly.pdbx_seq_one_letter_code
_entity_poly.pdbx_strand_id
1 'polypeptide(L)'
;MAARLVRRCCWRHWGAFVSPAARGRPRQVPLGPVPTARVLPLASFHPSSPWSRADGFSVQEQVEEGRNPEHRVIGELIETAASPRELFQLSELHPLNSNQASLVITRLSRLAAEQKLDARSILQDRRFQQLLSLTDSQISQVWNNTLVNLLKSLYSLGVDSSRPEMQSVEQEVLWRLRRLSFRQLASLAEFLALRQGKESKLLAEVIKKLELRWTELEGTRTVVMLMGKVGNISPALMDRLEDKALELAEQFSPDDIRRITLALAYQNRRCVPLLRALSYHLSQKHGELGRAVLTDLIFAYGKLNFHQPQVFQKIAGDLQPHVASMTPAEVTRCVRSFALLKWLSLPLCEAVAQYALDNTKQLSVTHLCGIILAFARLNFQPSSSEDFFTMVHEKLQGQLESLEPGPVTELVWSLCVLQQAKAPYLQRVLAPDFHAQLRGEVGDPLPAGRGLNTPQLGQGRGDAEPAPSERVHGWLGRRGSVSADLPSGGSLDFGVSPPLRTDAELVLNSENKPLPVKDFAAPHLLHSEGTKPLPPGARR
;
A
#
# COMPACT_ATOMS: atom_id res chain seq x y z
N MET A 1 -21.57 31.55 23.97
CA MET A 1 -20.18 31.92 23.62
C MET A 1 -19.33 30.78 23.05
N ALA A 2 -19.72 29.50 23.19
CA ALA A 2 -19.00 28.36 22.59
C ALA A 2 -19.09 28.28 21.04
N ALA A 3 -20.18 28.76 20.42
CA ALA A 3 -20.36 28.72 18.96
C ALA A 3 -19.43 29.67 18.17
N ARG A 4 -18.82 30.68 18.83
CA ARG A 4 -17.90 31.64 18.17
C ARG A 4 -16.42 31.20 18.24
N LEU A 5 -16.08 30.26 19.12
CA LEU A 5 -14.74 29.68 19.21
C LEU A 5 -14.49 28.60 18.14
N VAL A 6 -15.51 27.78 17.85
CA VAL A 6 -15.43 26.76 16.78
C VAL A 6 -15.21 27.39 15.40
N ARG A 7 -15.75 28.59 15.14
CA ARG A 7 -15.53 29.33 13.89
C ARG A 7 -14.16 30.00 13.76
N ARG A 8 -13.46 30.27 14.88
CA ARG A 8 -12.17 31.00 14.86
C ARG A 8 -10.93 30.09 14.83
N CYS A 9 -11.04 28.85 15.29
CA CYS A 9 -9.93 27.89 15.21
C CYS A 9 -9.72 27.31 13.79
N CYS A 10 -10.77 27.31 12.94
CA CYS A 10 -10.65 26.83 11.56
C CYS A 10 -9.96 27.81 10.59
N TRP A 11 -9.69 29.07 11.00
CA TRP A 11 -9.29 30.14 10.06
C TRP A 11 -7.88 30.72 10.27
N ARG A 12 -7.05 30.15 11.17
CA ARG A 12 -5.71 30.71 11.47
C ARG A 12 -4.50 29.88 11.01
N HIS A 13 -4.70 28.84 10.21
CA HIS A 13 -3.59 28.01 9.67
C HIS A 13 -3.32 28.16 8.17
N TRP A 14 -3.78 29.23 7.51
CA TRP A 14 -3.63 29.43 6.05
C TRP A 14 -2.85 30.69 5.65
N GLY A 15 -1.80 31.02 6.39
CA GLY A 15 -0.95 32.18 6.12
C GLY A 15 0.52 31.85 5.98
N ALA A 16 0.92 31.07 4.96
CA ALA A 16 2.28 31.13 4.39
C ALA A 16 2.34 30.33 3.08
N PHE A 17 3.08 30.88 2.11
CA PHE A 17 3.47 30.33 0.80
C PHE A 17 2.54 30.59 -0.39
N VAL A 18 2.75 31.74 -1.03
CA VAL A 18 2.44 31.96 -2.45
C VAL A 18 3.67 32.53 -3.16
N SER A 19 4.00 31.91 -4.31
CA SER A 19 4.65 32.42 -5.54
C SER A 19 5.92 31.69 -6.00
N PRO A 20 6.25 31.69 -7.31
CA PRO A 20 5.37 31.47 -8.47
C PRO A 20 5.95 30.44 -9.47
N ALA A 21 5.08 29.94 -10.36
CA ALA A 21 5.42 29.00 -11.42
C ALA A 21 6.18 29.68 -12.58
N ALA A 22 7.29 29.07 -13.02
CA ALA A 22 7.98 29.40 -14.27
C ALA A 22 7.86 28.24 -15.27
N ARG A 23 7.40 28.57 -16.49
CA ARG A 23 7.36 27.74 -17.69
C ARG A 23 8.79 27.43 -18.17
N GLY A 24 9.05 26.19 -18.61
CA GLY A 24 10.26 25.83 -19.34
C GLY A 24 10.20 24.43 -19.96
N ARG A 25 10.42 24.35 -21.28
CA ARG A 25 10.51 23.15 -22.13
C ARG A 25 11.83 22.36 -21.90
N PRO A 26 11.99 21.13 -22.45
CA PRO A 26 12.91 20.12 -21.93
C PRO A 26 14.36 20.30 -22.41
N ARG A 27 15.31 19.86 -21.58
CA ARG A 27 16.73 19.67 -21.95
C ARG A 27 17.25 18.35 -21.37
N GLN A 28 17.96 17.59 -22.19
CA GLN A 28 18.52 16.26 -21.92
C GLN A 28 19.91 16.29 -21.25
N VAL A 29 20.32 15.12 -20.73
CA VAL A 29 21.70 14.59 -20.47
C VAL A 29 22.31 14.88 -19.06
N PRO A 30 23.20 14.04 -18.44
CA PRO A 30 23.59 12.60 -18.60
C PRO A 30 23.44 11.72 -17.33
N LEU A 31 23.74 10.41 -17.50
CA LEU A 31 23.84 9.34 -16.50
C LEU A 31 24.89 9.58 -15.38
N GLY A 32 24.54 9.18 -14.15
CA GLY A 32 25.42 8.96 -12.99
C GLY A 32 24.71 8.11 -11.92
N PRO A 33 25.44 7.33 -11.10
CA PRO A 33 24.94 6.08 -10.51
C PRO A 33 23.98 6.27 -9.32
N VAL A 34 22.98 5.39 -9.25
CA VAL A 34 21.88 5.38 -8.28
C VAL A 34 22.27 4.62 -7.00
N PRO A 35 22.05 5.18 -5.79
CA PRO A 35 22.02 4.39 -4.57
C PRO A 35 20.64 3.72 -4.40
N THR A 36 20.69 2.42 -4.14
CA THR A 36 19.63 1.44 -3.92
C THR A 36 18.40 1.94 -3.14
N ALA A 37 17.23 1.85 -3.76
CA ALA A 37 15.93 2.13 -3.15
C ALA A 37 15.50 0.97 -2.22
N ARG A 38 15.22 1.31 -0.96
CA ARG A 38 14.61 0.41 0.04
C ARG A 38 13.14 0.17 -0.30
N VAL A 39 12.78 -1.11 -0.42
CA VAL A 39 11.41 -1.61 -0.61
C VAL A 39 10.65 -1.53 0.72
N LEU A 40 9.45 -0.92 0.71
CA LEU A 40 8.52 -0.92 1.85
C LEU A 40 7.89 -2.32 2.05
N PRO A 41 7.60 -2.76 3.29
CA PRO A 41 7.07 -4.09 3.55
C PRO A 41 5.55 -4.15 3.29
N LEU A 42 5.14 -5.03 2.37
CA LEU A 42 3.75 -5.47 2.25
C LEU A 42 3.36 -6.27 3.50
N ALA A 43 2.39 -5.76 4.27
CA ALA A 43 1.81 -6.48 5.40
C ALA A 43 1.07 -7.75 4.92
N SER A 44 1.56 -8.90 5.39
CA SER A 44 0.86 -10.17 5.62
C SER A 44 -0.17 -10.62 4.58
N PHE A 45 0.29 -10.85 3.35
CA PHE A 45 -0.11 -12.07 2.66
C PHE A 45 0.81 -13.16 3.20
N HIS A 46 0.28 -14.22 3.81
CA HIS A 46 1.10 -15.40 4.09
C HIS A 46 1.87 -15.77 2.82
N PRO A 47 3.22 -15.73 2.83
CA PRO A 47 3.99 -16.21 1.70
C PRO A 47 3.88 -17.73 1.75
N SER A 48 2.81 -18.26 1.15
CA SER A 48 2.86 -19.63 0.66
C SER A 48 4.05 -19.67 -0.31
N SER A 49 4.93 -20.65 -0.16
CA SER A 49 6.06 -20.83 -1.08
C SER A 49 5.54 -20.75 -2.53
N PRO A 50 6.28 -20.13 -3.46
CA PRO A 50 5.85 -20.02 -4.86
C PRO A 50 5.47 -21.37 -5.48
N TRP A 51 6.02 -22.45 -4.92
CA TRP A 51 5.84 -23.84 -5.30
C TRP A 51 4.50 -24.44 -4.84
N SER A 52 4.08 -24.23 -3.59
CA SER A 52 2.84 -24.82 -3.07
C SER A 52 1.55 -24.30 -3.74
N ARG A 53 1.64 -23.25 -4.57
CA ARG A 53 0.50 -22.73 -5.35
C ARG A 53 0.54 -23.16 -6.83
N ALA A 54 1.67 -23.68 -7.31
CA ALA A 54 1.84 -24.16 -8.67
C ALA A 54 1.21 -25.54 -8.91
N ASP A 55 1.08 -26.37 -7.87
CA ASP A 55 0.53 -27.73 -8.01
C ASP A 55 -0.97 -27.77 -8.36
N GLY A 56 -1.70 -26.68 -8.15
CA GLY A 56 -3.10 -26.55 -8.60
C GLY A 56 -3.25 -26.19 -10.08
N PHE A 57 -2.19 -26.28 -10.88
CA PHE A 57 -2.14 -25.86 -12.29
C PHE A 57 -1.39 -26.85 -13.20
N SER A 58 -1.33 -28.13 -12.85
CA SER A 58 -0.85 -29.16 -13.76
C SER A 58 -1.91 -29.41 -14.84
N VAL A 59 -1.76 -28.75 -15.99
CA VAL A 59 -2.43 -29.15 -17.22
C VAL A 59 -1.56 -30.25 -17.83
N GLN A 60 -2.10 -31.47 -17.91
CA GLN A 60 -1.62 -32.47 -18.86
C GLN A 60 -1.80 -31.86 -20.25
N GLU A 61 -0.74 -31.24 -20.77
CA GLU A 61 -0.65 -30.87 -22.16
C GLU A 61 -0.58 -32.20 -22.93
N GLN A 62 -1.63 -32.54 -23.69
CA GLN A 62 -1.57 -33.60 -24.69
C GLN A 62 -0.60 -33.17 -25.79
N VAL A 63 0.69 -33.31 -25.53
CA VAL A 63 1.76 -33.13 -26.51
C VAL A 63 2.32 -34.51 -26.79
N GLU A 64 2.11 -34.98 -28.01
CA GLU A 64 2.76 -36.11 -28.68
C GLU A 64 3.74 -36.91 -27.81
N GLU A 65 3.21 -37.78 -26.93
CA GLU A 65 3.99 -38.75 -26.13
C GLU A 65 4.68 -39.82 -26.99
N GLY A 66 4.54 -39.76 -28.31
CA GLY A 66 5.11 -40.71 -29.23
C GLY A 66 6.52 -40.33 -29.67
N ARG A 67 7.55 -40.81 -28.94
CA ARG A 67 8.74 -41.36 -29.63
C ARG A 67 9.75 -42.14 -28.81
N ASN A 68 9.77 -42.10 -27.48
CA ASN A 68 10.68 -42.98 -26.74
C ASN A 68 10.17 -43.34 -25.32
N PRO A 69 9.81 -44.61 -25.03
CA PRO A 69 9.31 -45.02 -23.71
C PRO A 69 10.34 -44.76 -22.60
N GLU A 70 11.63 -44.84 -22.91
CA GLU A 70 12.73 -44.57 -21.98
C GLU A 70 12.72 -43.13 -21.45
N HIS A 71 12.34 -42.15 -22.28
CA HIS A 71 12.27 -40.75 -21.84
C HIS A 71 11.12 -40.50 -20.86
N ARG A 72 10.03 -41.25 -20.99
CA ARG A 72 8.88 -41.19 -20.09
C ARG A 72 9.24 -41.78 -18.72
N VAL A 73 9.90 -42.94 -18.72
CA VAL A 73 10.40 -43.59 -17.50
C VAL A 73 11.40 -42.70 -16.75
N ILE A 74 12.36 -42.08 -17.46
CA ILE A 74 13.31 -41.14 -16.84
C ILE A 74 12.58 -39.91 -16.28
N GLY A 75 11.55 -39.41 -16.97
CA GLY A 75 10.71 -38.32 -16.46
C GLY A 75 10.02 -38.67 -15.14
N GLU A 76 9.41 -39.85 -15.06
CA GLU A 76 8.75 -40.35 -13.83
C GLU A 76 9.74 -40.55 -12.68
N LEU A 77 10.96 -41.03 -12.96
CA LEU A 77 12.04 -41.15 -11.98
C LEU A 77 12.51 -39.79 -11.44
N ILE A 78 12.57 -38.76 -12.29
CA ILE A 78 12.90 -37.39 -11.87
C ILE A 78 11.80 -36.80 -10.97
N GLU A 79 10.52 -37.06 -11.30
CA GLU A 79 9.41 -36.55 -10.50
C GLU A 79 9.32 -37.23 -9.12
N THR A 80 9.58 -38.54 -9.07
CA THR A 80 9.49 -39.36 -7.85
C THR A 80 10.69 -39.22 -6.91
N ALA A 81 11.83 -38.72 -7.38
CA ALA A 81 13.02 -38.53 -6.56
C ALA A 81 12.73 -37.66 -5.32
N ALA A 82 13.17 -38.14 -4.16
CA ALA A 82 12.91 -37.54 -2.85
C ALA A 82 14.10 -36.72 -2.32
N SER A 83 15.31 -36.98 -2.85
CA SER A 83 16.52 -36.28 -2.44
C SER A 83 17.29 -35.65 -3.62
N PRO A 84 17.99 -34.52 -3.38
CA PRO A 84 18.91 -33.94 -4.37
C PRO A 84 20.01 -34.92 -4.80
N ARG A 85 20.42 -35.84 -3.92
CA ARG A 85 21.44 -36.84 -4.21
C ARG A 85 20.97 -37.87 -5.23
N GLU A 86 19.73 -38.36 -5.09
CA GLU A 86 19.10 -39.24 -6.08
C GLU A 86 19.03 -38.56 -7.45
N LEU A 87 18.63 -37.29 -7.49
CA LEU A 87 18.54 -36.52 -8.74
C LEU A 87 19.90 -36.36 -9.43
N PHE A 88 20.96 -36.12 -8.66
CA PHE A 88 22.30 -36.06 -9.23
C PHE A 88 22.83 -37.45 -9.63
N GLN A 89 22.50 -38.52 -8.91
CA GLN A 89 22.84 -39.88 -9.32
C GLN A 89 22.15 -40.27 -10.63
N LEU A 90 20.90 -39.86 -10.83
CA LEU A 90 20.19 -40.06 -12.11
C LEU A 90 20.90 -39.35 -13.27
N SER A 91 21.52 -38.18 -13.02
CA SER A 91 22.31 -37.47 -14.04
C SER A 91 23.66 -38.12 -14.37
N GLU A 92 24.19 -38.96 -13.47
CA GLU A 92 25.43 -39.72 -13.69
C GLU A 92 25.16 -41.06 -14.39
N LEU A 93 24.02 -41.68 -14.11
CA LEU A 93 23.66 -43.02 -14.61
C LEU A 93 23.08 -43.01 -16.03
N HIS A 94 22.49 -41.90 -16.46
CA HIS A 94 21.83 -41.80 -17.77
C HIS A 94 22.29 -40.55 -18.53
N PRO A 95 22.55 -40.64 -19.86
CA PRO A 95 22.80 -39.46 -20.67
C PRO A 95 21.51 -38.63 -20.78
N LEU A 96 21.48 -37.48 -20.10
CA LEU A 96 20.33 -36.60 -20.08
C LEU A 96 20.28 -35.67 -21.30
N ASN A 97 19.09 -35.48 -21.88
CA ASN A 97 18.84 -34.40 -22.84
C ASN A 97 18.58 -33.06 -22.11
N SER A 98 18.58 -31.93 -22.83
CA SER A 98 18.36 -30.60 -22.22
C SER A 98 17.01 -30.46 -21.54
N ASN A 99 15.96 -31.12 -22.05
CA ASN A 99 14.63 -31.09 -21.44
C ASN A 99 14.62 -31.83 -20.09
N GLN A 100 15.27 -33.00 -20.01
CA GLN A 100 15.44 -33.78 -18.78
C GLN A 100 16.35 -33.06 -17.78
N ALA A 101 17.46 -32.46 -18.24
CA ALA A 101 18.29 -31.62 -17.38
C ALA A 101 17.50 -30.44 -16.80
N SER A 102 16.62 -29.82 -17.59
CA SER A 102 15.70 -28.77 -17.14
C SER A 102 14.70 -29.26 -16.09
N LEU A 103 14.17 -30.48 -16.27
CA LEU A 103 13.28 -31.13 -15.30
C LEU A 103 14.01 -31.45 -13.98
N VAL A 104 15.25 -31.93 -14.05
CA VAL A 104 16.08 -32.17 -12.86
C VAL A 104 16.32 -30.87 -12.10
N ILE A 105 16.72 -29.79 -12.78
CA ILE A 105 16.91 -28.46 -12.16
C ILE A 105 15.59 -27.97 -11.53
N THR A 106 14.47 -28.17 -12.23
CA THR A 106 13.15 -27.82 -11.72
C THR A 106 12.83 -28.57 -10.44
N ARG A 107 13.02 -29.90 -10.40
CA ARG A 107 12.81 -30.71 -9.21
C ARG A 107 13.76 -30.34 -8.07
N LEU A 108 15.04 -30.10 -8.36
CA LEU A 108 16.03 -29.67 -7.38
C LEU A 108 15.60 -28.37 -6.69
N SER A 109 15.14 -27.39 -7.46
CA SER A 109 14.64 -26.13 -6.90
C SER A 109 13.37 -26.30 -6.07
N ARG A 110 12.50 -27.27 -6.42
CA ARG A 110 11.33 -27.65 -5.62
C ARG A 110 11.74 -28.26 -4.28
N LEU A 111 12.62 -29.27 -4.31
CA LEU A 111 13.14 -29.91 -3.10
C LEU A 111 13.88 -28.93 -2.20
N ALA A 112 14.64 -28.01 -2.78
CA ALA A 112 15.31 -26.94 -2.03
C ALA A 112 14.31 -26.04 -1.30
N ALA A 113 13.17 -25.71 -1.92
CA ALA A 113 12.12 -24.92 -1.30
C ALA A 113 11.34 -25.69 -0.21
N GLU A 114 11.04 -26.97 -0.45
CA GLU A 114 10.30 -27.84 0.49
C GLU A 114 11.13 -28.17 1.73
N GLN A 115 12.40 -28.54 1.53
CA GLN A 115 13.31 -28.98 2.59
C GLN A 115 14.16 -27.82 3.17
N LYS A 116 13.94 -26.58 2.71
CA LYS A 116 14.70 -25.38 3.10
C LYS A 116 16.23 -25.57 2.98
N LEU A 117 16.67 -26.21 1.90
CA LEU A 117 18.09 -26.47 1.65
C LEU A 117 18.81 -25.17 1.26
N ASP A 118 20.11 -25.09 1.60
CA ASP A 118 20.95 -23.98 1.21
C ASP A 118 21.16 -23.98 -0.31
N ALA A 119 20.47 -23.09 -1.01
CA ALA A 119 20.57 -22.95 -2.47
C ALA A 119 22.01 -22.71 -2.95
N ARG A 120 22.84 -22.04 -2.13
CA ARG A 120 24.27 -21.82 -2.41
C ARG A 120 25.06 -23.14 -2.54
N SER A 121 24.73 -24.15 -1.73
CA SER A 121 25.39 -25.46 -1.81
C SER A 121 25.08 -26.18 -3.13
N ILE A 122 23.85 -26.04 -3.61
CA ILE A 122 23.40 -26.62 -4.88
C ILE A 122 24.06 -25.90 -6.06
N LEU A 123 24.16 -24.57 -6.02
CA LEU A 123 24.81 -23.77 -7.08
C LEU A 123 26.32 -24.05 -7.22
N GLN A 124 26.98 -24.40 -6.12
CA GLN A 124 28.41 -24.73 -6.09
C GLN A 124 28.70 -26.18 -6.49
N ASP A 125 27.70 -27.06 -6.53
CA ASP A 125 27.88 -28.46 -6.95
C ASP A 125 28.26 -28.51 -8.43
N ARG A 126 29.35 -29.24 -8.74
CA ARG A 126 29.84 -29.42 -10.11
C ARG A 126 28.80 -30.07 -11.01
N ARG A 127 27.96 -30.95 -10.47
CA ARG A 127 26.92 -31.67 -11.21
C ARG A 127 25.80 -30.72 -11.63
N PHE A 128 25.45 -29.78 -10.77
CA PHE A 128 24.50 -28.72 -11.11
C PHE A 128 25.05 -27.82 -12.23
N GLN A 129 26.34 -27.47 -12.19
CA GLN A 129 26.99 -26.70 -13.25
C GLN A 129 27.01 -27.45 -14.59
N GLN A 130 27.23 -28.77 -14.56
CA GLN A 130 27.13 -29.62 -15.75
C GLN A 130 25.71 -29.61 -16.32
N LEU A 131 24.68 -29.78 -15.49
CA LEU A 131 23.29 -29.68 -15.93
C LEU A 131 22.97 -28.32 -16.56
N LEU A 132 23.45 -27.22 -15.98
CA LEU A 132 23.30 -25.88 -16.55
C LEU A 132 23.96 -25.77 -17.93
N SER A 133 25.20 -26.25 -18.07
CA SER A 133 25.92 -26.22 -19.34
C SER A 133 25.23 -27.06 -20.42
N LEU A 134 24.65 -28.21 -20.05
CA LEU A 134 23.85 -29.05 -20.93
C LEU A 134 22.58 -28.32 -21.38
N THR A 135 21.87 -27.65 -20.46
CA THR A 135 20.68 -26.86 -20.81
C THR A 135 21.01 -25.69 -21.73
N ASP A 136 22.13 -25.00 -21.52
CA ASP A 136 22.56 -23.87 -22.33
C ASP A 136 22.90 -24.31 -23.77
N SER A 137 23.62 -25.42 -23.93
CA SER A 137 24.03 -25.94 -25.24
C SER A 137 22.88 -26.33 -26.18
N GLN A 138 21.73 -26.73 -25.62
CA GLN A 138 20.59 -27.28 -26.36
C GLN A 138 19.27 -26.63 -25.90
N ILE A 139 19.31 -25.34 -25.56
CA ILE A 139 18.17 -24.63 -24.99
C ILE A 139 16.98 -24.55 -25.96
N SER A 140 17.28 -24.52 -27.26
CA SER A 140 16.28 -24.51 -28.33
C SER A 140 15.47 -25.81 -28.43
N GLN A 141 15.88 -26.90 -27.76
CA GLN A 141 15.16 -28.17 -27.74
C GLN A 141 14.24 -28.32 -26.52
N VAL A 142 14.38 -27.47 -25.50
CA VAL A 142 13.55 -27.51 -24.28
C VAL A 142 12.11 -27.12 -24.62
N TRP A 143 11.13 -27.83 -24.08
CA TRP A 143 9.72 -27.52 -24.34
C TRP A 143 9.27 -26.25 -23.60
N ASN A 144 8.17 -25.64 -24.06
CA ASN A 144 7.73 -24.34 -23.54
C ASN A 144 7.38 -24.38 -22.05
N ASN A 145 6.68 -25.42 -21.60
CA ASN A 145 6.32 -25.57 -20.19
C ASN A 145 7.56 -25.77 -19.30
N THR A 146 8.47 -26.65 -19.71
CA THR A 146 9.75 -26.89 -19.01
C THR A 146 10.64 -25.67 -19.01
N LEU A 147 10.67 -24.89 -20.10
CA LEU A 147 11.46 -23.66 -20.19
C LEU A 147 10.95 -22.58 -19.21
N VAL A 148 9.63 -22.39 -19.11
CA VAL A 148 9.05 -21.44 -18.16
C VAL A 148 9.33 -21.87 -16.71
N ASN A 149 9.23 -23.17 -16.42
CA ASN A 149 9.52 -23.70 -15.09
C ASN A 149 11.01 -23.63 -14.76
N LEU A 150 11.89 -23.95 -15.72
CA LEU A 150 13.33 -23.77 -15.61
C LEU A 150 13.69 -22.34 -15.23
N LEU A 151 13.17 -21.34 -15.96
CA LEU A 151 13.43 -19.93 -15.66
C LEU A 151 13.02 -19.57 -14.22
N LYS A 152 11.83 -19.99 -13.78
CA LYS A 152 11.36 -19.78 -12.40
C LYS A 152 12.25 -20.47 -11.37
N SER A 153 12.73 -21.65 -11.68
CA SER A 153 13.64 -22.44 -10.85
C SER A 153 14.99 -21.78 -10.68
N LEU A 154 15.58 -21.27 -11.75
CA LEU A 154 16.87 -20.56 -11.71
C LEU A 154 16.78 -19.30 -10.85
N TYR A 155 15.72 -18.50 -11.01
CA TYR A 155 15.47 -17.35 -10.13
C TYR A 155 15.23 -17.76 -8.67
N SER A 156 14.54 -18.87 -8.43
CA SER A 156 14.26 -19.35 -7.07
C SER A 156 15.51 -19.87 -6.36
N LEU A 157 16.44 -20.47 -7.11
CA LEU A 157 17.75 -20.89 -6.63
C LEU A 157 18.71 -19.70 -6.44
N GLY A 158 18.38 -18.52 -6.98
CA GLY A 158 19.21 -17.32 -6.86
C GLY A 158 20.41 -17.32 -7.82
N VAL A 159 20.25 -17.88 -9.02
CA VAL A 159 21.24 -17.74 -10.09
C VAL A 159 21.33 -16.29 -10.53
N ASP A 160 22.54 -15.72 -10.58
CA ASP A 160 22.74 -14.33 -10.95
C ASP A 160 22.31 -14.06 -12.42
N SER A 161 21.55 -12.98 -12.65
CA SER A 161 21.14 -12.55 -13.99
C SER A 161 22.31 -12.13 -14.91
N SER A 162 23.52 -11.98 -14.38
CA SER A 162 24.73 -11.71 -15.16
C SER A 162 25.34 -12.97 -15.79
N ARG A 163 24.94 -14.16 -15.33
CA ARG A 163 25.47 -15.43 -15.84
C ARG A 163 24.96 -15.70 -17.26
N PRO A 164 25.82 -16.18 -18.17
CA PRO A 164 25.42 -16.46 -19.55
C PRO A 164 24.31 -17.50 -19.63
N GLU A 165 24.35 -18.54 -18.78
CA GLU A 165 23.35 -19.61 -18.77
C GLU A 165 21.95 -19.07 -18.42
N MET A 166 21.89 -18.07 -17.53
CA MET A 166 20.63 -17.40 -17.17
C MET A 166 20.13 -16.50 -18.31
N GLN A 167 21.03 -15.74 -18.94
CA GLN A 167 20.70 -14.87 -20.06
C GLN A 167 20.21 -15.64 -21.28
N SER A 168 20.81 -16.80 -21.57
CA SER A 168 20.33 -17.70 -22.62
C SER A 168 18.88 -18.15 -22.38
N VAL A 169 18.55 -18.51 -21.14
CA VAL A 169 17.18 -18.91 -20.76
C VAL A 169 16.20 -17.75 -20.86
N GLU A 170 16.58 -16.57 -20.35
CA GLU A 170 15.76 -15.36 -20.50
C GLU A 170 15.53 -15.02 -21.97
N GLN A 171 16.56 -15.11 -22.81
CA GLN A 171 16.49 -14.79 -24.23
C GLN A 171 15.66 -15.81 -25.04
N GLU A 172 15.78 -17.10 -24.73
CA GLU A 172 14.97 -18.14 -25.37
C GLU A 172 13.48 -17.95 -25.02
N VAL A 173 13.17 -17.61 -23.76
CA VAL A 173 11.80 -17.27 -23.35
C VAL A 173 11.30 -16.04 -24.12
N LEU A 174 12.12 -14.99 -24.25
CA LEU A 174 11.80 -13.79 -25.03
C LEU A 174 11.49 -14.11 -26.50
N TRP A 175 12.30 -14.96 -27.14
CA TRP A 175 12.06 -15.40 -28.52
C TRP A 175 10.77 -16.22 -28.66
N ARG A 176 10.41 -17.00 -27.64
CA ARG A 176 9.23 -17.87 -27.65
C ARG A 176 7.96 -17.24 -27.10
N LEU A 177 7.96 -15.99 -26.65
CA LEU A 177 6.78 -15.35 -26.04
C LEU A 177 5.49 -15.50 -26.85
N ARG A 178 5.58 -15.51 -28.19
CA ARG A 178 4.42 -15.68 -29.08
C ARG A 178 3.84 -17.10 -29.06
N ARG A 179 4.67 -18.11 -28.79
CA ARG A 179 4.30 -19.54 -28.76
C ARG A 179 3.83 -20.00 -27.38
N LEU A 180 4.09 -19.22 -26.33
CA LEU A 180 3.61 -19.51 -24.99
C LEU A 180 2.09 -19.34 -24.90
N SER A 181 1.43 -20.24 -24.16
CA SER A 181 0.01 -20.11 -23.87
C SER A 181 -0.26 -18.91 -22.94
N PHE A 182 -1.48 -18.38 -22.97
CA PHE A 182 -1.85 -17.27 -22.09
C PHE A 182 -1.63 -17.63 -20.61
N ARG A 183 -1.94 -18.87 -20.22
CA ARG A 183 -1.71 -19.38 -18.85
C ARG A 183 -0.23 -19.37 -18.47
N GLN A 184 0.64 -19.80 -19.38
CA GLN A 184 2.10 -19.76 -19.18
C GLN A 184 2.59 -18.30 -19.03
N LEU A 185 2.12 -17.38 -19.88
CA LEU A 185 2.46 -15.96 -19.78
C LEU A 185 2.00 -15.33 -18.47
N ALA A 186 0.76 -15.62 -18.03
CA ALA A 186 0.20 -15.10 -16.79
C ALA A 186 0.97 -15.62 -15.57
N SER A 187 1.29 -16.92 -15.56
CA SER A 187 2.09 -17.54 -14.49
C SER A 187 3.52 -17.01 -14.44
N LEU A 188 4.13 -16.74 -15.60
CA LEU A 188 5.45 -16.12 -15.68
C LEU A 188 5.41 -14.66 -15.18
N ALA A 189 4.41 -13.88 -15.56
CA ALA A 189 4.23 -12.51 -15.10
C ALA A 189 4.03 -12.43 -13.57
N GLU A 190 3.22 -13.33 -13.00
CA GLU A 190 3.03 -13.41 -11.54
C GLU A 190 4.37 -13.62 -10.82
N PHE A 191 5.14 -14.60 -11.29
CA PHE A 191 6.40 -14.97 -10.68
C PHE A 191 7.42 -13.83 -10.75
N LEU A 192 7.56 -13.20 -11.91
CA LEU A 192 8.52 -12.10 -12.12
C LEU A 192 8.12 -10.84 -11.37
N ALA A 193 6.83 -10.52 -11.31
CA ALA A 193 6.31 -9.39 -10.53
C ALA A 193 6.68 -9.52 -9.05
N LEU A 194 6.65 -10.74 -8.50
CA LEU A 194 7.02 -11.01 -7.12
C LEU A 194 8.54 -10.96 -6.87
N ARG A 195 9.36 -11.41 -7.83
CA ARG A 195 10.81 -11.59 -7.65
C ARG A 195 11.66 -10.41 -8.09
N GLN A 196 11.36 -9.82 -9.24
CA GLN A 196 12.18 -8.76 -9.86
C GLN A 196 11.53 -7.37 -9.78
N GLY A 197 10.24 -7.28 -9.50
CA GLY A 197 9.53 -6.00 -9.46
C GLY A 197 9.48 -5.28 -10.83
N LYS A 198 9.29 -3.96 -10.82
CA LYS A 198 8.98 -3.16 -12.03
C LYS A 198 10.14 -2.97 -13.00
N GLU A 199 11.38 -3.26 -12.60
CA GLU A 199 12.58 -2.93 -13.39
C GLU A 199 12.99 -4.04 -14.37
N SER A 200 12.30 -5.18 -14.36
CA SER A 200 12.59 -6.30 -15.24
C SER A 200 12.16 -6.03 -16.69
N LYS A 201 13.13 -6.07 -17.61
CA LYS A 201 12.89 -5.99 -19.06
C LYS A 201 12.03 -7.15 -19.57
N LEU A 202 12.28 -8.35 -19.05
CA LEU A 202 11.55 -9.55 -19.45
C LEU A 202 10.08 -9.47 -19.00
N LEU A 203 9.83 -8.99 -17.77
CA LEU A 203 8.47 -8.75 -17.30
C LEU A 203 7.72 -7.72 -18.16
N ALA A 204 8.37 -6.62 -18.56
CA ALA A 204 7.76 -5.61 -19.42
C ALA A 204 7.30 -6.20 -20.76
N GLU A 205 8.13 -7.04 -21.40
CA GLU A 205 7.76 -7.72 -22.66
C GLU A 205 6.65 -8.76 -22.46
N VAL A 206 6.68 -9.52 -21.35
CA VAL A 206 5.59 -10.46 -21.00
C VAL A 206 4.26 -9.72 -20.80
N ILE A 207 4.27 -8.61 -20.05
CA ILE A 207 3.08 -7.77 -19.82
C ILE A 207 2.55 -7.22 -21.14
N LYS A 208 3.41 -6.73 -22.04
CA LYS A 208 3.00 -6.26 -23.37
C LYS A 208 2.32 -7.35 -24.19
N LYS A 209 2.74 -8.61 -24.05
CA LYS A 209 2.07 -9.76 -24.70
C LYS A 209 0.74 -10.11 -24.04
N LEU A 210 0.66 -10.08 -22.71
CA LEU A 210 -0.59 -10.26 -21.98
C LEU A 210 -1.61 -9.18 -22.35
N GLU A 211 -1.16 -7.94 -22.49
CA GLU A 211 -1.98 -6.85 -22.97
C GLU A 211 -2.53 -7.17 -24.37
N LEU A 212 -1.67 -7.47 -25.34
CA LEU A 212 -2.12 -7.72 -26.73
C LEU A 212 -3.08 -8.90 -26.87
N ARG A 213 -2.96 -9.91 -26.00
CA ARG A 213 -3.73 -11.16 -26.04
C ARG A 213 -4.78 -11.26 -24.93
N TRP A 214 -5.18 -10.14 -24.33
CA TRP A 214 -6.10 -10.12 -23.19
C TRP A 214 -7.46 -10.78 -23.47
N THR A 215 -7.87 -10.88 -24.73
CA THR A 215 -9.12 -11.54 -25.14
C THR A 215 -9.08 -13.05 -24.95
N GLU A 216 -7.89 -13.67 -24.88
CA GLU A 216 -7.70 -15.09 -24.57
C GLU A 216 -7.79 -15.38 -23.05
N LEU A 217 -8.00 -14.35 -22.23
CA LEU A 217 -8.12 -14.49 -20.79
C LEU A 217 -9.42 -15.21 -20.43
N GLU A 218 -9.26 -16.44 -19.95
CA GLU A 218 -10.35 -17.27 -19.46
C GLU A 218 -10.15 -17.62 -17.98
N GLY A 219 -11.28 -17.68 -17.26
CA GLY A 219 -11.33 -18.14 -15.88
C GLY A 219 -11.09 -17.05 -14.83
N THR A 220 -11.88 -17.14 -13.75
CA THR A 220 -11.87 -16.21 -12.63
C THR A 220 -10.53 -16.15 -11.90
N ARG A 221 -9.87 -17.29 -11.72
CA ARG A 221 -8.61 -17.40 -10.96
C ARG A 221 -7.48 -16.58 -11.57
N THR A 222 -7.33 -16.61 -12.89
CA THR A 222 -6.28 -15.88 -13.61
C THR A 222 -6.52 -14.37 -13.53
N VAL A 223 -7.77 -13.92 -13.67
CA VAL A 223 -8.16 -12.50 -13.55
C VAL A 223 -7.81 -11.97 -12.16
N VAL A 224 -8.26 -12.67 -11.11
CA VAL A 224 -8.04 -12.28 -9.71
C VAL A 224 -6.53 -12.21 -9.39
N MET A 225 -5.76 -13.19 -9.87
CA MET A 225 -4.31 -13.22 -9.71
C MET A 225 -3.64 -12.01 -10.40
N LEU A 226 -3.97 -11.77 -11.68
CA LEU A 226 -3.35 -10.70 -12.47
C LEU A 226 -3.69 -9.32 -11.90
N MET A 227 -4.95 -9.08 -11.49
CA MET A 227 -5.35 -7.81 -10.87
C MET A 227 -4.59 -7.56 -9.56
N GLY A 228 -4.40 -8.59 -8.75
CA GLY A 228 -3.73 -8.47 -7.44
C GLY A 228 -2.21 -8.35 -7.51
N LYS A 229 -1.56 -9.00 -8.48
CA LYS A 229 -0.09 -9.12 -8.52
C LYS A 229 0.59 -8.37 -9.67
N VAL A 230 -0.11 -8.17 -10.79
CA VAL A 230 0.46 -7.60 -12.02
C VAL A 230 -0.18 -6.26 -12.38
N GLY A 231 -1.44 -6.04 -12.03
CA GLY A 231 -2.19 -4.82 -12.40
C GLY A 231 -1.57 -3.50 -11.92
N ASN A 232 -0.83 -3.51 -10.82
CA ASN A 232 -0.10 -2.34 -10.33
C ASN A 232 1.16 -1.97 -11.17
N ILE A 233 1.61 -2.88 -12.05
CA ILE A 233 2.75 -2.68 -12.93
C ILE A 233 2.29 -2.05 -14.25
N SER A 234 1.18 -2.53 -14.85
CA SER A 234 0.60 -1.93 -16.04
C SER A 234 -0.85 -1.46 -15.82
N PRO A 235 -1.10 -0.13 -15.88
CA PRO A 235 -2.45 0.39 -15.80
C PRO A 235 -3.31 -0.01 -17.01
N ALA A 236 -2.72 -0.16 -18.21
CA ALA A 236 -3.45 -0.55 -19.41
C ALA A 236 -3.95 -2.00 -19.35
N LEU A 237 -3.14 -2.90 -18.78
CA LEU A 237 -3.59 -4.26 -18.49
C LEU A 237 -4.68 -4.24 -17.42
N MET A 238 -4.54 -3.41 -16.39
CA MET A 238 -5.54 -3.28 -15.33
C MET A 238 -6.90 -2.84 -15.86
N ASP A 239 -6.96 -1.88 -16.79
CA ASP A 239 -8.21 -1.43 -17.43
C ASP A 239 -8.93 -2.61 -18.11
N ARG A 240 -8.20 -3.42 -18.87
CA ARG A 240 -8.74 -4.62 -19.55
C ARG A 240 -9.17 -5.71 -18.57
N LEU A 241 -8.44 -5.86 -17.46
CA LEU A 241 -8.79 -6.79 -16.39
C LEU A 241 -10.04 -6.34 -15.63
N GLU A 242 -10.24 -5.03 -15.46
CA GLU A 242 -11.48 -4.47 -14.89
C GLU A 242 -12.70 -4.82 -15.79
N ASP A 243 -12.57 -4.67 -17.11
CA ASP A 243 -13.62 -5.04 -18.07
C ASP A 243 -13.90 -6.56 -18.04
N LYS A 244 -12.86 -7.40 -18.04
CA LYS A 244 -13.03 -8.87 -17.92
C LYS A 244 -13.58 -9.31 -16.56
N ALA A 245 -13.20 -8.64 -15.48
CA ALA A 245 -13.79 -8.90 -14.17
C ALA A 245 -15.27 -8.51 -14.14
N LEU A 246 -15.67 -7.46 -14.85
CA LEU A 246 -17.08 -7.08 -14.96
C LEU A 246 -17.89 -8.13 -15.71
N GLU A 247 -17.36 -8.67 -16.81
CA GLU A 247 -17.96 -9.77 -17.58
C GLU A 247 -18.15 -11.05 -16.72
N LEU A 248 -17.16 -11.37 -15.89
CA LEU A 248 -17.15 -12.58 -15.05
C LEU A 248 -17.72 -12.35 -13.63
N ALA A 249 -18.34 -11.20 -13.36
CA ALA A 249 -18.69 -10.77 -12.02
C ALA A 249 -19.57 -11.77 -11.24
N GLU A 250 -20.48 -12.46 -11.95
CA GLU A 250 -21.39 -13.46 -11.37
C GLU A 250 -20.64 -14.72 -10.86
N GLN A 251 -19.57 -15.10 -11.55
CA GLN A 251 -18.82 -16.34 -11.31
C GLN A 251 -17.87 -16.24 -10.11
N PHE A 252 -17.59 -15.04 -9.59
CA PHE A 252 -16.64 -14.85 -8.49
C PHE A 252 -17.17 -15.36 -7.16
N SER A 253 -16.32 -16.08 -6.42
CA SER A 253 -16.57 -16.40 -5.01
C SER A 253 -16.43 -15.15 -4.12
N PRO A 254 -16.98 -15.14 -2.89
CA PRO A 254 -16.76 -14.03 -1.95
C PRO A 254 -15.28 -13.72 -1.69
N ASP A 255 -14.42 -14.74 -1.67
CA ASP A 255 -12.97 -14.59 -1.56
C ASP A 255 -12.35 -13.93 -2.79
N ASP A 256 -12.85 -14.20 -3.99
CA ASP A 256 -12.41 -13.54 -5.21
C ASP A 256 -12.83 -12.07 -5.21
N ILE A 257 -14.09 -11.79 -4.82
CA ILE A 257 -14.61 -10.43 -4.63
C ILE A 257 -13.73 -9.66 -3.63
N ARG A 258 -13.38 -10.28 -2.48
CA ARG A 258 -12.44 -9.70 -1.51
C ARG A 258 -11.12 -9.32 -2.16
N ARG A 259 -10.47 -10.26 -2.87
CA ARG A 259 -9.16 -10.04 -3.49
C ARG A 259 -9.19 -8.95 -4.57
N ILE A 260 -10.21 -8.92 -5.42
CA ILE A 260 -10.39 -7.89 -6.46
C ILE A 260 -10.59 -6.52 -5.80
N THR A 261 -11.50 -6.42 -4.83
CA THR A 261 -11.82 -5.15 -4.17
C THR A 261 -10.63 -4.59 -3.40
N LEU A 262 -9.85 -5.45 -2.73
CA LEU A 262 -8.57 -5.08 -2.12
C LEU A 262 -7.55 -4.60 -3.16
N ALA A 263 -7.42 -5.30 -4.30
CA ALA A 263 -6.50 -4.89 -5.37
C ALA A 263 -6.84 -3.48 -5.89
N LEU A 264 -8.13 -3.20 -6.13
CA LEU A 264 -8.62 -1.87 -6.51
C LEU A 264 -8.31 -0.82 -5.43
N ALA A 265 -8.55 -1.15 -4.16
CA ALA A 265 -8.29 -0.25 -3.04
C ALA A 265 -6.80 0.05 -2.84
N TYR A 266 -5.90 -0.92 -3.03
CA TYR A 266 -4.46 -0.68 -2.95
C TYR A 266 -3.95 0.18 -4.10
N GLN A 267 -4.55 0.06 -5.29
CA GLN A 267 -4.21 0.87 -6.46
C GLN A 267 -4.96 2.21 -6.52
N ASN A 268 -5.82 2.51 -5.53
CA ASN A 268 -6.71 3.68 -5.51
C ASN A 268 -7.57 3.81 -6.79
N ARG A 269 -7.97 2.69 -7.38
CA ARG A 269 -8.79 2.65 -8.60
C ARG A 269 -10.26 2.48 -8.27
N ARG A 270 -11.05 3.51 -8.59
CA ARG A 270 -12.49 3.54 -8.32
C ARG A 270 -13.30 3.14 -9.55
N CYS A 271 -13.27 1.86 -9.90
CA CYS A 271 -14.08 1.31 -11.00
C CYS A 271 -15.54 1.10 -10.53
N VAL A 272 -16.36 2.15 -10.65
CA VAL A 272 -17.74 2.15 -10.14
C VAL A 272 -18.61 1.02 -10.73
N PRO A 273 -18.58 0.71 -12.04
CA PRO A 273 -19.38 -0.38 -12.60
C PRO A 273 -19.03 -1.73 -11.99
N LEU A 274 -17.73 -2.05 -11.90
CA LEU A 274 -17.24 -3.29 -11.30
C LEU A 274 -17.61 -3.37 -9.81
N LEU A 275 -17.35 -2.31 -9.03
CA LEU A 275 -17.70 -2.28 -7.60
C LEU A 275 -19.19 -2.49 -7.37
N ARG A 276 -20.06 -1.93 -8.22
CA ARG A 276 -21.51 -2.16 -8.16
C ARG A 276 -21.88 -3.60 -8.49
N ALA A 277 -21.32 -4.17 -9.55
CA ALA A 277 -21.58 -5.56 -9.94
C ALA A 277 -21.13 -6.55 -8.86
N LEU A 278 -19.92 -6.38 -8.33
CA LEU A 278 -19.39 -7.20 -7.23
C LEU A 278 -20.25 -7.06 -5.96
N SER A 279 -20.66 -5.84 -5.63
CA SER A 279 -21.57 -5.58 -4.50
C SER A 279 -22.93 -6.26 -4.68
N TYR A 280 -23.48 -6.25 -5.89
CA TYR A 280 -24.76 -6.88 -6.21
C TYR A 280 -24.68 -8.40 -6.03
N HIS A 281 -23.68 -9.06 -6.63
CA HIS A 281 -23.50 -10.50 -6.51
C HIS A 281 -23.13 -10.95 -5.09
N LEU A 282 -22.42 -10.11 -4.31
CA LEU A 282 -22.16 -10.36 -2.90
C LEU A 282 -23.45 -10.36 -2.07
N SER A 283 -24.39 -9.44 -2.36
CA SER A 283 -25.68 -9.36 -1.66
C SER A 283 -26.61 -10.52 -2.03
N GLN A 284 -26.62 -10.94 -3.30
CA GLN A 284 -27.45 -12.05 -3.79
C GLN A 284 -27.05 -13.42 -3.23
N LYS A 285 -25.75 -13.66 -3.02
CA LYS A 285 -25.28 -14.93 -2.44
C LYS A 285 -25.64 -14.92 -0.95
N HIS A 286 -26.71 -15.62 -0.58
CA HIS A 286 -27.25 -15.72 0.79
C HIS A 286 -26.39 -16.55 1.77
N GLY A 287 -25.07 -16.60 1.56
CA GLY A 287 -24.14 -17.26 2.48
C GLY A 287 -23.59 -16.31 3.53
N GLU A 288 -23.29 -16.85 4.71
CA GLU A 288 -22.51 -16.15 5.73
C GLU A 288 -21.12 -15.83 5.19
N LEU A 289 -20.72 -14.57 5.32
CA LEU A 289 -19.40 -14.12 4.90
C LEU A 289 -18.41 -14.33 6.05
N GLY A 290 -17.28 -14.98 5.75
CA GLY A 290 -16.23 -15.17 6.75
C GLY A 290 -15.72 -13.83 7.29
N ARG A 291 -15.37 -13.79 8.58
CA ARG A 291 -14.89 -12.59 9.29
C ARG A 291 -13.79 -11.82 8.54
N ALA A 292 -12.80 -12.53 8.01
CA ALA A 292 -11.71 -11.91 7.23
C ALA A 292 -12.19 -11.27 5.91
N VAL A 293 -13.25 -11.80 5.30
CA VAL A 293 -13.86 -11.21 4.10
C VAL A 293 -14.58 -9.92 4.45
N LEU A 294 -15.34 -9.90 5.55
CA LEU A 294 -16.06 -8.73 6.02
C LEU A 294 -15.12 -7.55 6.34
N THR A 295 -14.07 -7.81 7.14
CA THR A 295 -13.13 -6.77 7.58
C THR A 295 -12.31 -6.17 6.43
N ASP A 296 -11.95 -6.98 5.44
CA ASP A 296 -11.22 -6.52 4.26
C ASP A 296 -12.12 -5.76 3.28
N LEU A 297 -13.35 -6.21 3.07
CA LEU A 297 -14.31 -5.52 2.20
C LEU A 297 -14.67 -4.15 2.76
N ILE A 298 -14.98 -4.03 4.05
CA ILE A 298 -15.33 -2.73 4.64
C ILE A 298 -14.15 -1.76 4.57
N PHE A 299 -12.93 -2.25 4.79
CA PHE A 299 -11.71 -1.46 4.61
C PHE A 299 -11.56 -0.99 3.16
N ALA A 300 -11.73 -1.90 2.20
CA ALA A 300 -11.57 -1.59 0.79
C ALA A 300 -12.62 -0.56 0.31
N TYR A 301 -13.88 -0.73 0.70
CA TYR A 301 -14.94 0.24 0.39
C TYR A 301 -14.70 1.59 1.04
N GLY A 302 -14.27 1.62 2.31
CA GLY A 302 -13.91 2.85 3.01
C GLY A 302 -12.75 3.59 2.35
N LYS A 303 -11.72 2.86 1.92
CA LYS A 303 -10.58 3.45 1.20
C LYS A 303 -10.97 4.00 -0.18
N LEU A 304 -11.86 3.31 -0.89
CA LEU A 304 -12.36 3.74 -2.21
C LEU A 304 -13.46 4.82 -2.13
N ASN A 305 -13.93 5.12 -0.91
CA ASN A 305 -15.06 6.03 -0.65
C ASN A 305 -16.31 5.63 -1.46
N PHE A 306 -16.51 4.33 -1.67
CA PHE A 306 -17.60 3.77 -2.47
C PHE A 306 -18.76 3.39 -1.56
N HIS A 307 -19.95 3.92 -1.83
CA HIS A 307 -21.11 3.76 -0.95
C HIS A 307 -22.13 2.80 -1.57
N GLN A 308 -22.41 1.69 -0.87
CA GLN A 308 -23.48 0.76 -1.20
C GLN A 308 -24.19 0.33 0.10
N PRO A 309 -25.26 1.04 0.51
CA PRO A 309 -25.89 0.84 1.82
C PRO A 309 -26.36 -0.59 2.10
N GLN A 310 -26.88 -1.30 1.09
CA GLN A 310 -27.34 -2.70 1.22
C GLN A 310 -26.21 -3.64 1.63
N VAL A 311 -25.02 -3.47 1.04
CA VAL A 311 -23.84 -4.28 1.39
C VAL A 311 -23.35 -3.91 2.79
N PHE A 312 -23.38 -2.63 3.17
CA PHE A 312 -22.96 -2.21 4.52
C PHE A 312 -23.87 -2.76 5.60
N GLN A 313 -25.19 -2.78 5.36
CA GLN A 313 -26.14 -3.39 6.29
C GLN A 313 -25.89 -4.88 6.46
N LYS A 314 -25.65 -5.61 5.35
CA LYS A 314 -25.29 -7.03 5.40
C LYS A 314 -23.98 -7.25 6.16
N ILE A 315 -22.92 -6.51 5.80
CA ILE A 315 -21.60 -6.62 6.45
C ILE A 315 -21.71 -6.32 7.95
N ALA A 316 -22.46 -5.29 8.34
CA ALA A 316 -22.62 -4.93 9.75
C ALA A 316 -23.43 -5.97 10.53
N GLY A 317 -24.48 -6.53 9.94
CA GLY A 317 -25.26 -7.61 10.53
C GLY A 317 -24.43 -8.87 10.74
N ASP A 318 -23.67 -9.30 9.72
CA ASP A 318 -22.82 -10.48 9.80
C ASP A 318 -21.62 -10.27 10.74
N LEU A 319 -21.10 -9.04 10.85
CA LEU A 319 -19.94 -8.73 11.70
C LEU A 319 -20.31 -8.59 13.19
N GLN A 320 -21.51 -8.09 13.50
CA GLN A 320 -21.97 -7.84 14.87
C GLN A 320 -21.76 -9.03 15.83
N PRO A 321 -22.19 -10.27 15.53
CA PRO A 321 -22.02 -11.41 16.44
C PRO A 321 -20.54 -11.78 16.66
N HIS A 322 -19.65 -11.40 15.73
CA HIS A 322 -18.23 -11.73 15.83
C HIS A 322 -17.41 -10.72 16.63
N VAL A 323 -17.94 -9.52 16.93
CA VAL A 323 -17.19 -8.43 17.60
C VAL A 323 -16.55 -8.89 18.92
N ALA A 324 -17.26 -9.66 19.74
CA ALA A 324 -16.75 -10.15 21.02
C ALA A 324 -15.53 -11.10 20.86
N SER A 325 -15.41 -11.79 19.73
CA SER A 325 -14.33 -12.73 19.43
C SER A 325 -13.12 -12.12 18.73
N MET A 326 -13.20 -10.83 18.37
CA MET A 326 -12.19 -10.15 17.56
C MET A 326 -11.05 -9.59 18.41
N THR A 327 -9.89 -9.45 17.79
CA THR A 327 -8.76 -8.75 18.40
C THR A 327 -9.00 -7.22 18.44
N PRO A 328 -8.39 -6.49 19.39
CA PRO A 328 -8.52 -5.04 19.46
C PRO A 328 -8.18 -4.30 18.16
N ALA A 329 -7.19 -4.80 17.43
CA ALA A 329 -6.75 -4.24 16.15
C ALA A 329 -7.81 -4.42 15.05
N GLU A 330 -8.45 -5.59 14.98
CA GLU A 330 -9.51 -5.86 14.01
C GLU A 330 -10.75 -5.02 14.29
N VAL A 331 -11.18 -4.92 15.56
CA VAL A 331 -12.32 -4.07 15.96
C VAL A 331 -12.07 -2.62 15.60
N THR A 332 -10.89 -2.10 15.93
CA THR A 332 -10.49 -0.72 15.60
C THR A 332 -10.47 -0.48 14.09
N ARG A 333 -9.93 -1.43 13.31
CA ARG A 333 -9.91 -1.34 11.83
C ARG A 333 -11.33 -1.30 11.27
N CYS A 334 -12.23 -2.13 11.79
CA CYS A 334 -13.63 -2.18 11.34
C CYS A 334 -14.35 -0.87 11.61
N VAL A 335 -14.35 -0.38 12.85
CA VAL A 335 -15.09 0.85 13.21
C VAL A 335 -14.52 2.07 12.48
N ARG A 336 -13.20 2.16 12.31
CA ARG A 336 -12.57 3.22 11.50
C ARG A 336 -12.98 3.14 10.03
N SER A 337 -13.13 1.95 9.48
CA SER A 337 -13.57 1.76 8.08
C SER A 337 -15.03 2.21 7.89
N PHE A 338 -15.93 1.91 8.82
CA PHE A 338 -17.29 2.43 8.83
C PHE A 338 -17.33 3.96 8.99
N ALA A 339 -16.47 4.52 9.83
CA ALA A 339 -16.34 5.97 9.99
C ALA A 339 -15.84 6.67 8.71
N LEU A 340 -14.97 6.04 7.92
CA LEU A 340 -14.56 6.56 6.60
C LEU A 340 -15.74 6.60 5.61
N LEU A 341 -16.60 5.60 5.68
CA LEU A 341 -17.83 5.51 4.88
C LEU A 341 -18.96 6.40 5.40
N LYS A 342 -18.78 7.06 6.55
CA LYS A 342 -19.82 7.84 7.24
C LYS A 342 -21.11 7.05 7.42
N TRP A 343 -20.99 5.73 7.64
CA TRP A 343 -22.13 4.83 7.76
C TRP A 343 -22.23 4.33 9.21
N LEU A 344 -23.34 4.67 9.86
CA LEU A 344 -23.61 4.33 11.26
C LEU A 344 -24.54 3.12 11.32
N SER A 345 -24.07 2.04 11.93
CA SER A 345 -24.91 0.96 12.45
C SER A 345 -24.92 1.06 13.97
N LEU A 346 -26.10 1.36 14.53
CA LEU A 346 -26.30 1.45 15.98
C LEU A 346 -25.95 0.12 16.67
N PRO A 347 -26.45 -1.05 16.22
CA PRO A 347 -26.12 -2.32 16.87
C PRO A 347 -24.62 -2.64 16.87
N LEU A 348 -23.93 -2.33 15.78
CA LEU A 348 -22.49 -2.58 15.68
C LEU A 348 -21.70 -1.62 16.57
N CYS A 349 -22.03 -0.33 16.58
CA CYS A 349 -21.31 0.65 17.40
C CYS A 349 -21.53 0.41 18.90
N GLU A 350 -22.74 -0.01 19.29
CA GLU A 350 -23.03 -0.41 20.67
C GLU A 350 -22.23 -1.67 21.07
N ALA A 351 -22.19 -2.68 20.20
CA ALA A 351 -21.36 -3.87 20.43
C ALA A 351 -19.87 -3.54 20.57
N VAL A 352 -19.35 -2.58 19.81
CA VAL A 352 -17.96 -2.09 19.92
C VAL A 352 -17.73 -1.33 21.23
N ALA A 353 -18.71 -0.53 21.67
CA ALA A 353 -18.63 0.17 22.95
C ALA A 353 -18.60 -0.83 24.12
N GLN A 354 -19.47 -1.83 24.10
CA GLN A 354 -19.48 -2.91 25.09
C GLN A 354 -18.17 -3.71 25.06
N TYR A 355 -17.67 -4.06 23.89
CA TYR A 355 -16.37 -4.72 23.73
C TYR A 355 -15.23 -3.94 24.39
N ALA A 356 -15.23 -2.61 24.25
CA ALA A 356 -14.20 -1.77 24.85
C ALA A 356 -14.27 -1.74 26.39
N LEU A 357 -15.47 -1.83 26.97
CA LEU A 357 -15.69 -1.96 28.41
C LEU A 357 -15.26 -3.35 28.93
N ASP A 358 -15.58 -4.41 28.20
CA ASP A 358 -15.24 -5.78 28.60
C ASP A 358 -13.72 -6.06 28.49
N ASN A 359 -13.06 -5.46 27.50
CA ASN A 359 -11.65 -5.70 27.17
C ASN A 359 -10.71 -4.56 27.57
N THR A 360 -11.04 -3.83 28.63
CA THR A 360 -10.25 -2.70 29.13
C THR A 360 -8.78 -3.05 29.35
N LYS A 361 -8.41 -4.23 29.82
CA LYS A 361 -6.98 -4.55 30.03
C LYS A 361 -6.21 -4.79 28.73
N GLN A 362 -6.87 -5.29 27.69
CA GLN A 362 -6.23 -5.68 26.42
C GLN A 362 -6.20 -4.53 25.39
N LEU A 363 -7.10 -3.56 25.54
CA LEU A 363 -7.23 -2.44 24.63
C LEU A 363 -6.11 -1.40 24.85
N SER A 364 -5.18 -1.28 23.90
CA SER A 364 -4.17 -0.20 23.96
C SER A 364 -4.80 1.18 23.80
N VAL A 365 -4.09 2.22 24.25
CA VAL A 365 -4.53 3.62 24.08
C VAL A 365 -4.66 4.00 22.61
N THR A 366 -3.79 3.50 21.74
CA THR A 366 -3.87 3.74 20.29
C THR A 366 -5.16 3.18 19.67
N HIS A 367 -5.56 1.97 20.07
CA HIS A 367 -6.83 1.36 19.63
C HIS A 367 -8.02 2.15 20.18
N LEU A 368 -7.98 2.53 21.46
CA LEU A 368 -9.03 3.33 22.08
C LEU A 368 -9.22 4.68 21.39
N CYS A 369 -8.13 5.40 21.07
CA CYS A 369 -8.19 6.66 20.32
C CYS A 369 -8.85 6.46 18.95
N GLY A 370 -8.55 5.33 18.29
CA GLY A 370 -9.16 4.97 17.01
C GLY A 370 -10.68 4.75 17.10
N ILE A 371 -11.16 4.14 18.18
CA ILE A 371 -12.59 3.93 18.43
C ILE A 371 -13.28 5.27 18.72
N ILE A 372 -12.73 6.10 19.61
CA ILE A 372 -13.29 7.41 19.96
C ILE A 372 -13.37 8.31 18.73
N LEU A 373 -12.31 8.34 17.92
CA LEU A 373 -12.28 9.08 16.67
C LEU A 373 -13.37 8.61 15.70
N ALA A 374 -13.58 7.30 15.60
CA ALA A 374 -14.63 6.73 14.76
C ALA A 374 -16.03 7.12 15.25
N PHE A 375 -16.27 7.04 16.56
CA PHE A 375 -17.53 7.48 17.18
C PHE A 375 -17.80 8.97 16.97
N ALA A 376 -16.78 9.83 17.11
CA ALA A 376 -16.93 11.25 16.83
C ALA A 376 -17.24 11.53 15.34
N ARG A 377 -16.58 10.84 14.41
CA ARG A 377 -16.86 10.97 12.97
C ARG A 377 -18.26 10.51 12.59
N LEU A 378 -18.79 9.51 13.29
CA LEU A 378 -20.14 9.01 13.12
C LEU A 378 -21.18 9.76 13.98
N ASN A 379 -20.72 10.69 14.83
CA ASN A 379 -21.53 11.37 15.84
C ASN A 379 -22.35 10.39 16.71
N PHE A 380 -21.73 9.27 17.10
CA PHE A 380 -22.33 8.23 17.93
C PHE A 380 -21.91 8.36 19.39
N GLN A 381 -22.88 8.24 20.30
CA GLN A 381 -22.65 8.10 21.73
C GLN A 381 -23.19 6.74 22.20
N PRO A 382 -22.38 5.94 22.92
CA PRO A 382 -22.82 4.66 23.48
C PRO A 382 -23.98 4.82 24.46
N SER A 383 -24.79 3.77 24.61
CA SER A 383 -25.87 3.74 25.60
C SER A 383 -25.31 3.83 27.03
N SER A 384 -24.22 3.12 27.31
CA SER A 384 -23.42 3.20 28.54
C SER A 384 -22.38 4.34 28.49
N SER A 385 -22.81 5.55 28.09
CA SER A 385 -21.91 6.68 27.87
C SER A 385 -21.07 7.06 29.10
N GLU A 386 -21.66 7.10 30.30
CA GLU A 386 -20.95 7.47 31.53
C GLU A 386 -19.82 6.50 31.86
N ASP A 387 -20.10 5.20 31.84
CA ASP A 387 -19.12 4.14 32.11
C ASP A 387 -18.01 4.14 31.06
N PHE A 388 -18.39 4.26 29.78
CA PHE A 388 -17.45 4.28 28.66
C PHE A 388 -16.49 5.47 28.76
N PHE A 389 -17.00 6.69 28.95
CA PHE A 389 -16.15 7.88 29.02
C PHE A 389 -15.33 7.94 30.32
N THR A 390 -15.86 7.43 31.43
CA THR A 390 -15.10 7.29 32.68
C THR A 390 -13.87 6.41 32.47
N MET A 391 -14.06 5.22 31.90
CA MET A 391 -12.98 4.31 31.52
C MET A 391 -11.97 4.93 30.54
N VAL A 392 -12.47 5.66 29.54
CA VAL A 392 -11.63 6.38 28.56
C VAL A 392 -10.71 7.38 29.26
N HIS A 393 -11.26 8.19 30.16
CA HIS A 393 -10.51 9.22 30.84
C HIS A 393 -9.44 8.66 31.78
N GLU A 394 -9.75 7.60 32.52
CA GLU A 394 -8.79 6.91 33.40
C GLU A 394 -7.58 6.38 32.61
N LYS A 395 -7.83 5.74 31.47
CA LYS A 395 -6.75 5.24 30.61
C LYS A 395 -5.91 6.33 29.97
N LEU A 396 -6.55 7.43 29.55
CA LEU A 396 -5.86 8.53 28.88
C LEU A 396 -5.01 9.36 29.85
N GLN A 397 -5.40 9.48 31.11
CA GLN A 397 -4.74 10.34 32.09
C GLN A 397 -3.26 9.99 32.32
N GLY A 398 -2.89 8.70 32.25
CA GLY A 398 -1.50 8.25 32.46
C GLY A 398 -0.64 8.14 31.19
N GLN A 399 -1.21 8.27 29.99
CA GLN A 399 -0.50 8.03 28.72
C GLN A 399 -0.65 9.17 27.71
N LEU A 400 -1.32 10.27 28.06
CA LEU A 400 -1.45 11.43 27.17
C LEU A 400 -0.09 12.06 26.84
N GLU A 401 0.89 11.95 27.74
CA GLU A 401 2.23 12.48 27.56
C GLU A 401 3.08 11.73 26.53
N SER A 402 2.83 10.44 26.36
CA SER A 402 3.58 9.57 25.44
C SER A 402 3.03 9.55 24.02
N LEU A 403 1.88 10.16 23.77
CA LEU A 403 1.25 10.20 22.45
C LEU A 403 1.81 11.32 21.57
N GLU A 404 1.94 11.02 20.29
CA GLU A 404 2.37 11.99 19.29
C GLU A 404 1.37 13.17 19.13
N PRO A 405 1.84 14.36 18.71
CA PRO A 405 0.99 15.55 18.60
C PRO A 405 -0.21 15.39 17.65
N GLY A 406 -0.06 14.62 16.57
CA GLY A 406 -1.15 14.37 15.61
C GLY A 406 -2.33 13.63 16.23
N PRO A 407 -2.15 12.38 16.72
CA PRO A 407 -3.19 11.60 17.39
C PRO A 407 -3.83 12.31 18.58
N VAL A 408 -3.07 13.07 19.38
CA VAL A 408 -3.61 13.86 20.49
C VAL A 408 -4.59 14.92 19.99
N THR A 409 -4.26 15.60 18.89
CA THR A 409 -5.15 16.62 18.31
C THR A 409 -6.46 16.01 17.82
N GLU A 410 -6.39 14.87 17.12
CA GLU A 410 -7.59 14.13 16.67
C GLU A 410 -8.43 13.62 17.85
N LEU A 411 -7.77 13.15 18.92
CA LEU A 411 -8.43 12.71 20.14
C LEU A 411 -9.16 13.86 20.84
N VAL A 412 -8.51 15.00 21.03
CA VAL A 412 -9.16 16.15 21.67
C VAL A 412 -10.30 16.68 20.82
N TRP A 413 -10.12 16.74 19.49
CA TRP A 413 -11.22 17.06 18.57
C TRP A 413 -12.40 16.09 18.73
N SER A 414 -12.14 14.78 18.77
CA SER A 414 -13.19 13.77 18.90
C SER A 414 -13.92 13.88 20.25
N LEU A 415 -13.21 14.12 21.35
CA LEU A 415 -13.82 14.40 22.65
C LEU A 415 -14.65 15.69 22.67
N CYS A 416 -14.23 16.73 21.93
CA CYS A 416 -15.03 17.94 21.78
C CYS A 416 -16.32 17.70 21.00
N VAL A 417 -16.26 16.94 19.89
CA VAL A 417 -17.44 16.57 19.09
C VAL A 417 -18.42 15.77 19.92
N LEU A 418 -17.92 14.83 20.73
CA LEU A 418 -18.73 13.99 21.61
C LEU A 418 -19.18 14.71 22.89
N GLN A 419 -18.77 15.97 23.11
CA GLN A 419 -19.08 16.79 24.29
C GLN A 419 -18.53 16.20 25.62
N GLN A 420 -17.41 15.49 25.56
CA GLN A 420 -16.74 14.84 26.70
C GLN A 420 -15.32 15.37 26.95
N ALA A 421 -15.01 16.57 26.45
CA ALA A 421 -13.69 17.18 26.62
C ALA A 421 -13.51 17.75 28.05
N LYS A 422 -12.57 17.19 28.81
CA LYS A 422 -12.12 17.73 30.10
C LYS A 422 -11.05 18.83 29.91
N ALA A 423 -10.99 19.75 30.86
CA ALA A 423 -10.02 20.86 30.89
C ALA A 423 -8.54 20.47 30.64
N PRO A 424 -7.96 19.40 31.23
CA PRO A 424 -6.55 19.06 31.04
C PRO A 424 -6.20 18.73 29.57
N TYR A 425 -7.13 18.16 28.81
CA TYR A 425 -6.91 17.85 27.40
C TYR A 425 -6.82 19.12 26.55
N LEU A 426 -7.72 20.07 26.82
CA LEU A 426 -7.75 21.36 26.12
C LEU A 426 -6.52 22.20 26.45
N GLN A 427 -6.10 22.24 27.71
CA GLN A 427 -4.92 22.98 28.14
C GLN A 427 -3.64 22.46 27.45
N ARG A 428 -3.50 21.15 27.26
CA ARG A 428 -2.37 20.56 26.54
C ARG A 428 -2.32 20.96 25.08
N VAL A 429 -3.43 20.83 24.35
CA VAL A 429 -3.48 21.14 22.90
C VAL A 429 -3.35 22.63 22.64
N LEU A 430 -3.83 23.47 23.57
CA LEU A 430 -3.71 24.93 23.48
C LEU A 430 -2.38 25.47 24.03
N ALA A 431 -1.50 24.61 24.56
CA ALA A 431 -0.20 25.02 25.07
C ALA A 431 0.71 25.49 23.91
N PRO A 432 1.47 26.59 24.09
CA PRO A 432 2.33 27.12 23.04
C PRO A 432 3.40 26.11 22.58
N ASP A 433 3.91 25.29 23.50
CA ASP A 433 4.92 24.26 23.21
C ASP A 433 4.37 23.16 22.28
N PHE A 434 3.10 22.78 22.48
CA PHE A 434 2.42 21.80 21.63
C PHE A 434 2.22 22.35 20.21
N HIS A 435 1.88 23.64 20.09
CA HIS A 435 1.77 24.32 18.80
C HIS A 435 3.12 24.46 18.06
N ALA A 436 4.22 24.62 18.79
CA ALA A 436 5.57 24.66 18.22
C ALA A 436 6.01 23.29 17.70
N GLN A 437 5.69 22.22 18.45
CA GLN A 437 5.90 20.83 18.01
C GLN A 437 5.08 20.48 16.77
N LEU A 438 3.80 20.87 16.72
CA LEU A 438 2.92 20.62 15.58
C LEU A 438 3.37 21.35 14.29
N ARG A 439 4.04 22.51 14.43
CA ARG A 439 4.60 23.27 13.31
C ARG A 439 5.99 22.78 12.85
N GLY A 440 6.62 21.86 13.59
CA GLY A 440 7.97 21.38 13.30
C GLY A 440 9.06 22.42 13.59
N GLU A 441 8.80 23.39 14.47
CA GLU A 441 9.72 24.50 14.79
C GLU A 441 10.76 24.15 15.86
N VAL A 442 10.67 22.98 16.50
CA VAL A 442 11.66 22.52 17.49
C VAL A 442 12.80 21.79 16.79
N GLY A 443 13.81 22.55 16.34
CA GLY A 443 15.17 22.03 16.18
C GLY A 443 15.84 21.95 17.55
N ASP A 444 16.56 20.86 17.80
CA ASP A 444 17.25 20.52 19.05
C ASP A 444 17.86 21.75 19.78
N PRO A 445 17.58 21.97 21.08
CA PRO A 445 18.39 22.86 21.88
C PRO A 445 19.75 22.17 22.13
N LEU A 446 20.82 22.77 21.59
CA LEU A 446 22.20 22.50 21.98
C LEU A 446 22.33 22.45 23.52
N PRO A 447 23.02 21.47 24.12
CA PRO A 447 23.15 21.40 25.57
C PRO A 447 24.05 22.55 26.06
N ALA A 448 23.46 23.47 26.82
CA ALA A 448 24.20 24.47 27.57
C ALA A 448 25.14 23.76 28.57
N GLY A 449 26.42 24.07 28.44
CA GLY A 449 27.50 23.47 29.21
C GLY A 449 27.33 23.66 30.72
N ARG A 450 27.64 22.58 31.44
CA ARG A 450 27.91 22.57 32.88
C ARG A 450 28.89 23.67 33.26
N GLY A 451 28.51 24.44 34.28
CA GLY A 451 29.34 25.49 34.84
C GLY A 451 30.62 24.96 35.49
N LEU A 452 31.64 25.82 35.47
CA LEU A 452 32.78 25.80 36.38
C LEU A 452 33.27 27.25 36.58
N ASN A 453 33.15 27.71 37.83
CA ASN A 453 34.02 28.61 38.60
C ASN A 453 34.24 30.09 38.17
N THR A 454 33.82 30.99 39.06
CA THR A 454 34.45 32.28 39.39
C THR A 454 35.80 32.04 40.11
N PRO A 455 36.81 32.96 40.12
CA PRO A 455 36.69 34.33 40.66
C PRO A 455 37.53 35.47 40.03
N GLN A 456 37.07 36.70 40.32
CA GLN A 456 37.77 37.99 40.56
C GLN A 456 39.03 38.37 39.75
N LEU A 457 38.98 39.54 39.08
CA LEU A 457 39.77 40.77 39.40
C LEU A 457 39.62 41.86 38.32
N GLY A 458 39.59 43.13 38.73
CA GLY A 458 40.35 44.20 38.06
C GLY A 458 39.66 45.14 37.07
N GLN A 459 39.18 46.28 37.60
CA GLN A 459 39.38 47.66 37.11
C GLN A 459 39.59 47.98 35.61
N GLY A 460 38.79 48.93 35.10
CA GLY A 460 39.33 50.17 34.52
C GLY A 460 38.83 50.64 33.13
N ARG A 461 38.13 51.80 33.14
CA ARG A 461 38.04 52.90 32.12
C ARG A 461 37.69 52.56 30.66
N GLY A 462 36.56 53.05 30.16
CA GLY A 462 36.44 54.26 29.29
C GLY A 462 36.41 53.82 27.80
N ASP A 463 35.59 54.27 26.85
CA ASP A 463 34.72 55.43 26.65
C ASP A 463 33.69 55.10 25.52
N ALA A 464 32.64 55.93 25.42
CA ALA A 464 31.87 56.32 24.22
C ALA A 464 30.89 55.33 23.50
N GLU A 465 29.61 55.70 23.53
CA GLU A 465 28.55 55.43 22.52
C GLU A 465 28.73 56.33 21.26
N PRO A 466 27.96 56.20 20.12
CA PRO A 466 26.73 55.42 19.88
C PRO A 466 26.66 54.60 18.55
N ALA A 467 25.54 53.88 18.39
CA ALA A 467 25.04 53.00 17.30
C ALA A 467 24.79 53.70 15.91
N PRO A 468 24.14 53.10 14.86
CA PRO A 468 23.62 51.73 14.63
C PRO A 468 23.91 51.13 13.22
N SER A 469 23.64 49.82 12.99
CA SER A 469 22.98 49.30 11.75
C SER A 469 23.03 47.76 11.62
N GLU A 470 21.84 47.18 11.60
CA GLU A 470 21.32 46.10 10.72
C GLU A 470 22.20 44.92 10.25
N ARG A 471 21.67 43.73 10.57
CA ARG A 471 22.00 42.40 10.04
C ARG A 471 21.46 42.20 8.63
N VAL A 472 22.21 41.52 7.74
CA VAL A 472 21.69 40.49 6.81
C VAL A 472 22.74 39.39 6.54
N HIS A 473 22.21 38.17 6.47
CA HIS A 473 22.72 36.81 6.27
C HIS A 473 23.76 36.51 5.17
N GLY A 474 24.45 35.39 5.38
CA GLY A 474 24.63 34.39 4.32
C GLY A 474 25.70 33.34 4.61
N TRP A 475 25.36 32.17 5.17
CA TRP A 475 26.21 30.97 5.05
C TRP A 475 25.41 29.68 4.86
N LEU A 476 25.76 29.00 3.78
CA LEU A 476 25.32 27.68 3.34
C LEU A 476 25.91 26.55 4.21
N GLY A 477 25.09 25.52 4.43
CA GLY A 477 25.40 24.16 3.99
C GLY A 477 26.35 23.30 4.84
N ARG A 478 25.76 22.29 5.53
CA ARG A 478 26.25 20.90 5.56
C ARG A 478 25.23 20.02 6.30
N ARG A 479 24.70 18.99 5.65
CA ARG A 479 24.15 17.80 6.32
C ARG A 479 24.86 16.57 5.77
N GLY A 480 25.62 15.93 6.64
CA GLY A 480 26.08 14.55 6.50
C GLY A 480 25.06 13.58 7.07
N SER A 481 25.03 12.41 6.47
CA SER A 481 24.24 11.23 6.81
C SER A 481 24.70 10.53 8.09
N VAL A 482 23.76 10.02 8.89
CA VAL A 482 24.01 8.88 9.80
C VAL A 482 22.78 7.95 9.76
N SER A 483 23.03 6.67 9.47
CA SER A 483 22.08 5.55 9.52
C SER A 483 21.77 5.15 10.97
N ALA A 484 20.52 4.78 11.27
CA ALA A 484 20.15 4.10 12.51
C ALA A 484 19.04 3.06 12.25
N ASP A 485 19.18 1.92 12.93
CA ASP A 485 18.31 0.74 12.90
C ASP A 485 16.94 0.97 13.57
N LEU A 486 15.90 0.29 13.07
CA LEU A 486 14.52 0.35 13.55
C LEU A 486 14.17 -0.89 14.40
N PRO A 487 13.51 -0.73 15.57
CA PRO A 487 12.65 -1.77 16.14
C PRO A 487 11.19 -1.63 15.67
N SER A 488 10.51 -2.76 15.68
CA SER A 488 9.15 -3.01 15.19
C SER A 488 8.07 -2.17 15.89
N GLY A 489 7.34 -1.35 15.12
CA GLY A 489 6.21 -0.57 15.62
C GLY A 489 5.88 0.64 14.73
N GLY A 490 5.60 0.42 13.45
CA GLY A 490 5.35 1.51 12.50
C GLY A 490 3.88 1.91 12.42
N SER A 491 3.55 3.09 12.94
CA SER A 491 2.35 3.86 12.59
C SER A 491 2.40 4.18 11.08
N LEU A 492 1.38 3.75 10.33
CA LEU A 492 1.24 4.07 8.92
C LEU A 492 0.59 5.45 8.80
N ASP A 493 1.40 6.46 8.47
CA ASP A 493 0.95 7.79 8.07
C ASP A 493 0.06 7.70 6.83
N PHE A 494 -1.22 8.02 7.00
CA PHE A 494 -2.14 8.18 5.88
C PHE A 494 -2.01 9.61 5.35
N GLY A 495 -1.31 9.73 4.22
CA GLY A 495 -1.26 10.96 3.44
C GLY A 495 -2.66 11.52 3.20
N VAL A 496 -2.84 12.77 3.61
CA VAL A 496 -4.04 13.56 3.41
C VAL A 496 -4.29 13.70 1.90
N SER A 497 -5.34 13.06 1.40
CA SER A 497 -5.87 13.37 0.06
C SER A 497 -6.19 14.86 -0.01
N PRO A 498 -5.77 15.58 -1.06
CA PRO A 498 -6.06 17.01 -1.19
C PRO A 498 -7.58 17.22 -1.24
N PRO A 499 -8.12 18.28 -0.60
CA PRO A 499 -9.54 18.59 -0.72
C PRO A 499 -9.89 18.89 -2.17
N LEU A 500 -11.08 18.43 -2.59
CA LEU A 500 -11.72 18.82 -3.85
C LEU A 500 -11.60 20.34 -4.02
N ARG A 501 -10.94 20.77 -5.11
CA ARG A 501 -10.99 22.15 -5.59
C ARG A 501 -12.30 22.33 -6.35
N THR A 502 -13.30 22.89 -5.70
CA THR A 502 -14.46 23.49 -6.37
C THR A 502 -14.83 24.75 -5.61
N ASP A 503 -14.62 25.89 -6.28
CA ASP A 503 -15.53 27.04 -6.36
C ASP A 503 -14.72 28.24 -6.89
N ALA A 504 -14.52 28.30 -8.20
CA ALA A 504 -14.04 29.51 -8.87
C ALA A 504 -15.28 30.31 -9.30
N GLU A 505 -15.57 31.41 -8.60
CA GLU A 505 -16.62 32.35 -9.00
C GLU A 505 -16.10 33.22 -10.16
N LEU A 506 -16.87 33.33 -11.25
CA LEU A 506 -16.49 34.07 -12.45
C LEU A 506 -17.48 35.20 -12.69
N VAL A 507 -17.04 36.45 -12.55
CA VAL A 507 -17.91 37.59 -12.90
C VAL A 507 -17.79 37.87 -14.39
N LEU A 508 -18.92 37.94 -15.08
CA LEU A 508 -19.03 38.27 -16.50
C LEU A 508 -19.61 39.68 -16.66
N ASN A 509 -19.21 40.39 -17.72
CA ASN A 509 -19.88 41.61 -18.14
C ASN A 509 -21.19 41.32 -18.91
N SER A 510 -21.90 42.36 -19.35
CA SER A 510 -23.12 42.26 -20.16
C SER A 510 -22.93 41.53 -21.50
N GLU A 511 -21.69 41.36 -21.96
CA GLU A 511 -21.31 40.67 -23.19
C GLU A 511 -20.77 39.24 -22.94
N ASN A 512 -20.92 38.68 -21.73
CA ASN A 512 -20.38 37.36 -21.32
C ASN A 512 -18.85 37.24 -21.35
N LYS A 513 -18.13 38.36 -21.29
CA LYS A 513 -16.67 38.34 -21.16
C LYS A 513 -16.27 38.33 -19.68
N PRO A 514 -15.26 37.52 -19.31
CA PRO A 514 -14.79 37.42 -17.93
C PRO A 514 -14.16 38.74 -17.48
N LEU A 515 -14.58 39.22 -16.31
CA LEU A 515 -14.04 40.39 -15.65
C LEU A 515 -12.96 39.98 -14.63
N PRO A 516 -11.83 40.69 -14.56
CA PRO A 516 -10.83 40.47 -13.53
C PRO A 516 -11.39 40.93 -12.16
N VAL A 517 -11.89 39.97 -11.38
CA VAL A 517 -12.58 40.20 -10.09
C VAL A 517 -11.75 41.02 -9.10
N LYS A 518 -10.42 41.02 -9.23
CA LYS A 518 -9.49 41.80 -8.39
C LYS A 518 -9.60 43.31 -8.54
N ASP A 519 -10.10 43.81 -9.69
CA ASP A 519 -10.17 45.24 -9.97
C ASP A 519 -11.47 45.88 -9.46
N PHE A 520 -12.47 45.06 -9.09
CA PHE A 520 -13.80 45.50 -8.75
C PHE A 520 -14.14 45.29 -7.26
N ALA A 521 -14.85 46.25 -6.69
CA ALA A 521 -15.41 46.15 -5.35
C ALA A 521 -16.58 45.15 -5.36
N ALA A 522 -16.34 43.97 -4.81
CA ALA A 522 -17.35 42.92 -4.65
C ALA A 522 -17.87 42.92 -3.19
N PRO A 523 -19.05 43.49 -2.90
CA PRO A 523 -19.57 43.63 -1.54
C PRO A 523 -19.93 42.30 -0.85
N HIS A 524 -19.89 41.18 -1.59
CA HIS A 524 -20.21 39.85 -1.11
C HIS A 524 -18.97 38.98 -0.83
N LEU A 525 -17.75 39.46 -1.12
CA LEU A 525 -16.50 38.77 -0.80
C LEU A 525 -16.00 39.16 0.60
N LEU A 526 -15.33 38.23 1.27
CA LEU A 526 -14.76 38.44 2.61
C LEU A 526 -13.69 39.54 2.64
N HIS A 527 -13.04 39.81 1.51
CA HIS A 527 -12.12 40.94 1.30
C HIS A 527 -12.26 41.39 -0.17
N SER A 528 -12.70 42.62 -0.42
CA SER A 528 -12.68 43.22 -1.76
C SER A 528 -11.29 43.78 -2.05
N GLU A 529 -10.59 43.25 -3.05
CA GLU A 529 -9.27 43.74 -3.49
C GLU A 529 -9.37 44.97 -4.40
N GLY A 530 -10.52 45.21 -5.02
CA GLY A 530 -10.74 46.28 -5.99
C GLY A 530 -11.45 47.52 -5.45
N THR A 531 -11.22 48.67 -6.10
CA THR A 531 -11.82 49.97 -5.76
C THR A 531 -12.88 50.44 -6.75
N LYS A 532 -13.07 49.76 -7.88
CA LYS A 532 -14.02 50.16 -8.93
C LYS A 532 -15.39 49.49 -8.74
N PRO A 533 -16.52 50.19 -8.92
CA PRO A 533 -17.84 49.54 -8.92
C PRO A 533 -17.99 48.57 -10.10
N LEU A 534 -18.78 47.51 -9.92
CA LEU A 534 -19.11 46.58 -11.02
C LEU A 534 -19.86 47.32 -12.14
N PRO A 535 -19.53 47.06 -13.42
CA PRO A 535 -20.22 47.68 -14.53
C PRO A 535 -21.70 47.25 -14.61
N PRO A 536 -22.60 48.12 -15.09
CA PRO A 536 -24.01 47.81 -15.21
C PRO A 536 -24.21 46.58 -16.12
N GLY A 537 -24.97 45.60 -15.65
CA GLY A 537 -25.22 44.34 -16.36
C GLY A 537 -24.22 43.20 -16.07
N ALA A 538 -23.30 43.37 -15.11
CA ALA A 538 -22.43 42.29 -14.67
C ALA A 538 -23.19 41.18 -13.91
N ARG A 539 -22.80 39.92 -14.13
CA ARG A 539 -23.40 38.73 -13.49
C ARG A 539 -22.33 37.73 -13.04
N ARG A 540 -22.65 36.94 -12.01
CA ARG A 540 -21.78 35.92 -11.41
C ARG A 540 -21.97 34.55 -12.04
#